data_AF-A0A158PKV6-F1
#
_entry.id   AF-A0A158PKV6-F1
#
_cell.length_a   1.000
_cell.length_b   1.000
_cell.length_c   1.000
_cell.angle_alpha   90.00
_cell.angle_beta   90.00
_cell.angle_gamma   90.00
#
_symmetry.space_group_name_H-M   'P 1'
#
loop_
_entity.id
_entity.type
_entity.pdbx_description
1 polymer ?
#
loop_
_entity_poly.entity_id
_entity_poly.type
_entity_poly.pdbx_seq_one_letter_code
_entity_poly.pdbx_strand_id
1 'polypeptide(L)'
;MLVFSFRLMLDVNKRVYNHRPGPCRVVEAVEHGSEDIALVEDEGIAFVTSGVQYLTPRGKENFHPHGISHITTSLGIVRLFVINHSKSFQHSVFVLDWDSKARELNLVKIIEDEKFIRPNDLVAVSEDAFILSNDGSSQSSLFNMLEILSMYPSGSIVFYDGKVSHWLQSSAVSPNGIALDQERLHLIVSHINSEIGYFQDYRSLSHVADIPLLTSADNLYIDKSGAVWTVSGAHPVSKDAIKHLGNCEDLKVYGPSQVLRIVFSKGYRSWEISEPFADDGRLISSSSIAVPYNNQLLIGSVCRQLVHCDIRPETI
;
A
#
# COMPACT_ATOMS: atom_id res chain seq x y z
N MET A 1 -0.09 28.46 12.69
CA MET A 1 0.57 27.16 12.49
C MET A 1 -0.25 26.24 11.58
N LEU A 2 -1.55 26.01 11.85
CA LEU A 2 -2.44 25.16 11.02
C LEU A 2 -2.48 25.53 9.52
N VAL A 3 -2.61 26.82 9.18
CA VAL A 3 -2.68 27.29 7.78
C VAL A 3 -1.40 27.03 6.98
N PHE A 4 -0.23 27.11 7.64
CA PHE A 4 1.05 26.81 7.00
C PHE A 4 1.23 25.31 6.77
N SER A 5 0.86 24.49 7.77
CA SER A 5 0.86 23.03 7.66
C SER A 5 -0.07 22.54 6.53
N PHE A 6 -1.27 23.12 6.41
CA PHE A 6 -2.23 22.80 5.36
C PHE A 6 -1.72 23.19 3.96
N ARG A 7 -1.05 24.34 3.83
CA ARG A 7 -0.50 24.77 2.53
C ARG A 7 0.69 23.92 2.08
N LEU A 8 1.51 23.45 3.03
CA LEU A 8 2.59 22.50 2.80
C LEU A 8 2.02 21.12 2.43
N MET A 9 1.03 20.62 3.16
CA MET A 9 0.36 19.36 2.86
C MET A 9 -0.29 19.35 1.46
N LEU A 10 -0.88 20.46 1.02
CA LEU A 10 -1.46 20.55 -0.33
C LEU A 10 -0.43 20.70 -1.45
N ASP A 11 0.82 21.01 -1.09
CA ASP A 11 1.96 21.23 -1.98
C ASP A 11 1.59 22.02 -3.25
N VAL A 12 0.81 23.10 -3.06
CA VAL A 12 0.13 23.84 -4.15
C VAL A 12 1.09 24.36 -5.23
N ASN A 13 2.36 24.56 -4.86
CA ASN A 13 3.43 25.07 -5.71
C ASN A 13 4.44 24.01 -6.18
N LYS A 14 4.32 22.76 -5.73
CA LYS A 14 5.24 21.70 -6.12
C LYS A 14 4.96 21.30 -7.57
N ARG A 15 6.02 20.93 -8.27
CA ARG A 15 5.97 20.48 -9.66
C ARG A 15 6.68 19.14 -9.73
N VAL A 16 6.10 18.23 -10.50
CA VAL A 16 6.69 16.93 -10.79
C VAL A 16 7.44 17.03 -12.10
N TYR A 17 8.67 16.52 -12.11
CA TYR A 17 9.48 16.41 -13.32
C TYR A 17 9.53 14.94 -13.72
N ASN A 18 8.94 14.64 -14.87
CA ASN A 18 8.83 13.27 -15.32
C ASN A 18 10.22 12.68 -15.59
N HIS A 19 10.51 11.55 -14.96
CA HIS A 19 11.67 10.72 -15.25
C HIS A 19 11.31 9.26 -15.00
N ARG A 20 12.00 8.36 -15.69
CA ARG A 20 11.71 6.93 -15.68
C ARG A 20 13.02 6.16 -15.61
N PRO A 21 13.04 4.99 -14.97
CA PRO A 21 14.26 4.19 -14.85
C PRO A 21 14.62 3.49 -16.18
N GLY A 22 13.65 3.39 -17.10
CA GLY A 22 13.79 2.81 -18.43
C GLY A 22 12.50 2.95 -19.24
N PRO A 23 12.38 2.22 -20.35
CA PRO A 23 11.11 2.09 -21.07
C PRO A 23 9.99 1.64 -20.13
N CYS A 24 8.83 2.30 -20.21
CA CYS A 24 7.64 1.97 -19.43
C CYS A 24 6.43 1.82 -20.35
N ARG A 25 5.55 0.86 -20.03
CA ARG A 25 4.31 0.58 -20.75
C ARG A 25 3.17 0.27 -19.80
N VAL A 26 1.95 0.56 -20.23
CA VAL A 26 0.72 0.16 -19.54
C VAL A 26 0.50 -1.35 -19.71
N VAL A 27 -0.02 -2.01 -18.67
CA VAL A 27 -0.49 -3.40 -18.74
C VAL A 27 -1.98 -3.38 -19.11
N GLU A 28 -2.28 -3.75 -20.36
CA GLU A 28 -3.61 -3.54 -20.99
C GLU A 28 -4.80 -4.19 -20.26
N ALA A 29 -4.58 -5.21 -19.44
CA ALA A 29 -5.66 -5.94 -18.76
C ALA A 29 -6.12 -5.31 -17.43
N VAL A 30 -5.44 -4.28 -16.93
CA VAL A 30 -5.69 -3.69 -15.61
C VAL A 30 -6.07 -2.22 -15.80
N GLU A 31 -7.36 -1.92 -15.68
CA GLU A 31 -7.91 -0.57 -15.95
C GLU A 31 -8.59 0.07 -14.74
N HIS A 32 -8.85 -0.69 -13.68
CA HIS A 32 -9.74 -0.29 -12.58
C HIS A 32 -9.07 -0.42 -11.21
N GLY A 33 -7.79 -0.05 -11.15
CA GLY A 33 -6.96 -0.15 -9.97
C GLY A 33 -6.04 -1.37 -10.02
N SER A 34 -4.88 -1.18 -9.42
CA SER A 34 -3.84 -2.15 -9.11
C SER A 34 -3.28 -1.71 -7.76
N GLU A 35 -4.16 -1.68 -6.77
CA GLU A 35 -3.95 -0.91 -5.55
C GLU A 35 -2.77 -1.48 -4.76
N ASP A 36 -2.70 -2.80 -4.65
CA ASP A 36 -1.58 -3.49 -4.03
C ASP A 36 -1.14 -4.74 -4.83
N ILE A 37 0.10 -5.18 -4.62
CA ILE A 37 0.74 -6.28 -5.36
C ILE A 37 1.56 -7.17 -4.42
N ALA A 38 1.21 -8.46 -4.38
CA ALA A 38 2.00 -9.49 -3.72
C ALA A 38 2.81 -10.31 -4.75
N LEU A 39 4.14 -10.25 -4.67
CA LEU A 39 5.04 -11.00 -5.55
C LEU A 39 5.55 -12.27 -4.87
N VAL A 40 5.22 -13.42 -5.46
CA VAL A 40 5.85 -14.71 -5.15
C VAL A 40 7.08 -14.85 -6.02
N GLU A 41 8.22 -14.37 -5.49
CA GLU A 41 9.45 -14.24 -6.27
C GLU A 41 9.96 -15.57 -6.84
N ASP A 42 9.91 -16.65 -6.07
CA ASP A 42 10.44 -17.96 -6.48
C ASP A 42 9.66 -18.57 -7.65
N GLU A 43 8.40 -18.18 -7.82
CA GLU A 43 7.54 -18.59 -8.94
C GLU A 43 7.49 -17.53 -10.05
N GLY A 44 7.97 -16.30 -9.80
CA GLY A 44 7.85 -15.17 -10.71
C GLY A 44 6.40 -14.75 -10.96
N ILE A 45 5.52 -14.91 -9.95
CA ILE A 45 4.08 -14.62 -10.05
C ILE A 45 3.74 -13.39 -9.19
N ALA A 46 3.12 -12.38 -9.81
CA ALA A 46 2.56 -11.23 -9.12
C ALA A 46 1.04 -11.34 -9.03
N PHE A 47 0.50 -11.32 -7.81
CA PHE A 47 -0.92 -11.16 -7.55
C PHE A 47 -1.23 -9.67 -7.40
N VAL A 48 -2.25 -9.19 -8.08
CA VAL A 48 -2.62 -7.76 -8.12
C VAL A 48 -4.06 -7.62 -7.64
N THR A 49 -4.30 -6.76 -6.66
CA THR A 49 -5.65 -6.41 -6.23
C THR A 49 -6.19 -5.28 -7.10
N SER A 50 -7.39 -5.48 -7.66
CA SER A 50 -8.00 -4.56 -8.63
C SER A 50 -9.48 -4.40 -8.33
N GLY A 51 -10.01 -3.20 -8.57
CA GLY A 51 -11.44 -2.91 -8.37
C GLY A 51 -11.82 -2.56 -6.93
N VAL A 52 -10.91 -1.96 -6.16
CA VAL A 52 -11.19 -1.52 -4.78
C VAL A 52 -12.40 -0.55 -4.76
N GLN A 53 -13.26 -0.71 -3.74
CA GLN A 53 -14.59 -0.11 -3.77
C GLN A 53 -14.65 1.38 -3.40
N TYR A 54 -13.69 1.93 -2.64
CA TYR A 54 -13.81 3.21 -1.92
C TYR A 54 -14.37 4.38 -2.72
N LEU A 55 -14.19 4.38 -4.05
CA LEU A 55 -14.43 5.51 -4.93
C LEU A 55 -15.47 5.22 -6.03
N THR A 56 -15.60 3.97 -6.48
CA THR A 56 -16.60 3.57 -7.49
C THR A 56 -17.11 2.15 -7.20
N PRO A 57 -18.36 1.97 -6.74
CA PRO A 57 -18.97 0.64 -6.62
C PRO A 57 -19.10 0.03 -8.02
N ARG A 58 -18.32 -1.02 -8.30
CA ARG A 58 -18.37 -1.77 -9.56
C ARG A 58 -18.77 -3.22 -9.27
N GLY A 59 -19.57 -3.81 -10.15
CA GLY A 59 -19.92 -5.24 -10.09
C GLY A 59 -21.10 -5.60 -9.16
N LYS A 60 -21.60 -6.83 -9.29
CA LYS A 60 -22.66 -7.39 -8.42
C LYS A 60 -22.10 -8.08 -7.17
N GLU A 61 -20.82 -8.43 -7.17
CA GLU A 61 -20.17 -9.24 -6.15
C GLU A 61 -19.80 -8.46 -4.90
N ASN A 62 -19.59 -9.15 -3.78
CA ASN A 62 -19.14 -8.58 -2.50
C ASN A 62 -17.63 -8.78 -2.30
N PHE A 63 -16.87 -8.81 -3.40
CA PHE A 63 -15.42 -8.95 -3.40
C PHE A 63 -14.77 -7.71 -4.04
N HIS A 64 -14.25 -6.81 -3.21
CA HIS A 64 -13.52 -5.61 -3.58
C HIS A 64 -12.20 -5.62 -2.81
N PRO A 65 -11.16 -6.24 -3.39
CA PRO A 65 -9.89 -6.44 -2.71
C PRO A 65 -9.12 -5.12 -2.57
N HIS A 66 -8.34 -5.01 -1.49
CA HIS A 66 -7.48 -3.87 -1.16
C HIS A 66 -6.05 -4.37 -0.90
N GLY A 67 -5.46 -4.15 0.27
CA GLY A 67 -4.14 -4.71 0.62
C GLY A 67 -4.07 -6.24 0.57
N ILE A 68 -2.90 -6.74 0.19
CA ILE A 68 -2.62 -8.16 -0.01
C ILE A 68 -1.23 -8.56 0.50
N SER A 69 -1.16 -9.68 1.23
CA SER A 69 0.11 -10.32 1.56
C SER A 69 0.02 -11.81 1.32
N HIS A 70 1.18 -12.45 1.15
CA HIS A 70 1.28 -13.89 0.98
C HIS A 70 2.21 -14.54 2.00
N ILE A 71 2.06 -15.86 2.16
CA ILE A 71 3.03 -16.73 2.78
C ILE A 71 3.01 -18.09 2.09
N THR A 72 4.18 -18.73 2.00
CA THR A 72 4.26 -20.13 1.58
C THR A 72 4.02 -21.01 2.80
N THR A 73 2.97 -21.82 2.76
CA THR A 73 2.62 -22.77 3.81
C THR A 73 3.66 -23.88 3.94
N SER A 74 3.62 -24.60 5.06
CA SER A 74 4.38 -25.82 5.33
C SER A 74 4.14 -26.93 4.31
N LEU A 75 3.04 -26.87 3.55
CA LEU A 75 2.72 -27.78 2.43
C LEU A 75 3.26 -27.28 1.08
N GLY A 76 3.94 -26.14 1.05
CA GLY A 76 4.44 -25.52 -0.19
C GLY A 76 3.38 -24.81 -1.01
N ILE A 77 2.20 -24.54 -0.43
CA ILE A 77 1.12 -23.81 -1.09
C ILE A 77 1.29 -22.31 -0.80
N VAL A 78 1.22 -21.47 -1.84
CA VAL A 78 1.11 -20.01 -1.68
C VAL A 78 -0.27 -19.67 -1.14
N ARG A 79 -0.31 -19.16 0.09
CA ARG A 79 -1.51 -18.63 0.75
C ARG A 79 -1.50 -17.12 0.70
N LEU A 80 -2.61 -16.54 0.26
CA LEU A 80 -2.86 -15.10 0.22
C LEU A 80 -3.80 -14.72 1.35
N PHE A 81 -3.52 -13.57 1.95
CA PHE A 81 -4.42 -12.83 2.82
C PHE A 81 -4.80 -11.56 2.06
N VAL A 82 -6.10 -11.35 1.83
CA VAL A 82 -6.60 -10.26 1.00
C VAL A 82 -7.65 -9.50 1.80
N ILE A 83 -7.43 -8.21 2.04
CA ILE A 83 -8.45 -7.34 2.62
C ILE A 83 -9.59 -7.21 1.61
N ASN A 84 -10.81 -7.34 2.10
CA ASN A 84 -12.02 -7.22 1.31
C ASN A 84 -13.01 -6.24 1.95
N HIS A 85 -13.54 -5.33 1.13
CA HIS A 85 -14.61 -4.42 1.50
C HIS A 85 -15.94 -4.84 0.87
N SER A 86 -17.00 -4.94 1.67
CA SER A 86 -18.34 -5.17 1.17
C SER A 86 -19.01 -3.87 0.71
N LYS A 87 -20.12 -3.98 -0.02
CA LYS A 87 -20.92 -2.81 -0.44
C LYS A 87 -21.57 -2.05 0.69
N SER A 88 -21.81 -2.72 1.82
CA SER A 88 -22.26 -2.10 3.06
C SER A 88 -21.09 -1.54 3.88
N PHE A 89 -19.89 -1.48 3.29
CA PHE A 89 -18.67 -1.01 3.92
C PHE A 89 -18.32 -1.81 5.18
N GLN A 90 -18.57 -3.12 5.13
CA GLN A 90 -18.08 -4.07 6.12
C GLN A 90 -16.75 -4.64 5.64
N HIS A 91 -15.94 -5.11 6.59
CA HIS A 91 -14.54 -5.42 6.34
C HIS A 91 -14.21 -6.84 6.78
N SER A 92 -13.39 -7.50 5.97
CA SER A 92 -13.02 -8.90 6.19
C SER A 92 -11.64 -9.15 5.58
N VAL A 93 -10.98 -10.22 6.02
CA VAL A 93 -9.76 -10.74 5.38
C VAL A 93 -10.10 -12.11 4.78
N PHE A 94 -9.93 -12.21 3.47
CA PHE A 94 -10.11 -13.46 2.72
C PHE A 94 -8.77 -14.21 2.73
N VAL A 95 -8.81 -15.46 3.15
CA VAL A 95 -7.67 -16.38 3.08
C VAL A 95 -7.86 -17.28 1.88
N LEU A 96 -6.96 -17.19 0.90
CA LEU A 96 -7.05 -17.86 -0.39
C LEU A 96 -5.79 -18.70 -0.63
N ASP A 97 -5.94 -19.93 -1.13
CA ASP A 97 -4.82 -20.77 -1.54
C ASP A 97 -4.70 -20.78 -3.07
N TRP A 98 -3.48 -20.56 -3.57
CA TRP A 98 -3.19 -20.56 -5.01
C TRP A 98 -3.06 -22.00 -5.55
N ASP A 99 -3.90 -22.33 -6.53
CA ASP A 99 -3.75 -23.54 -7.34
C ASP A 99 -3.08 -23.19 -8.67
N SER A 100 -1.78 -23.47 -8.75
CA SER A 100 -0.98 -23.19 -9.95
C SER A 100 -1.38 -24.03 -11.17
N LYS A 101 -2.01 -25.20 -10.97
CA LYS A 101 -2.46 -26.07 -12.08
C LYS A 101 -3.77 -25.58 -12.66
N ALA A 102 -4.74 -25.25 -11.81
CA ALA A 102 -6.03 -24.71 -12.22
C ALA A 102 -5.94 -23.23 -12.62
N ARG A 103 -4.91 -22.52 -12.12
CA ARG A 103 -4.78 -21.06 -12.16
C ARG A 103 -5.93 -20.34 -11.45
N GLU A 104 -6.28 -20.86 -10.28
CA GLU A 104 -7.42 -20.41 -9.49
C GLU A 104 -7.01 -20.08 -8.05
N LEU A 105 -7.79 -19.19 -7.42
CA LEU A 105 -7.68 -18.88 -6.00
C LEU A 105 -8.80 -19.58 -5.25
N ASN A 106 -8.45 -20.53 -4.39
CA ASN A 106 -9.40 -21.31 -3.62
C ASN A 106 -9.65 -20.65 -2.27
N LEU A 107 -10.91 -20.33 -1.96
CA LEU A 107 -11.27 -19.77 -0.67
C LEU A 107 -11.07 -20.80 0.46
N VAL A 108 -10.23 -20.46 1.43
CA VAL A 108 -9.97 -21.26 2.63
C VAL A 108 -10.89 -20.83 3.76
N LYS A 109 -10.90 -19.54 4.09
CA LYS A 109 -11.76 -18.94 5.13
C LYS A 109 -11.90 -17.43 4.93
N ILE A 110 -12.94 -16.87 5.54
CA ILE A 110 -13.15 -15.43 5.68
C ILE A 110 -13.03 -15.10 7.17
N ILE A 111 -12.22 -14.09 7.49
CA ILE A 111 -11.98 -13.64 8.85
C ILE A 111 -12.62 -12.27 9.02
N GLU A 112 -13.48 -12.14 10.02
CA GLU A 112 -14.15 -10.91 10.42
C GLU A 112 -13.86 -10.65 11.90
N ASP A 113 -13.62 -9.40 12.26
CA ASP A 113 -13.40 -8.98 13.64
C ASP A 113 -13.84 -7.52 13.81
N GLU A 114 -14.36 -7.17 14.97
CA GLU A 114 -14.76 -5.80 15.31
C GLU A 114 -13.59 -4.80 15.28
N LYS A 115 -12.34 -5.29 15.38
CA LYS A 115 -11.13 -4.47 15.28
C LYS A 115 -10.73 -4.15 13.83
N PHE A 116 -11.37 -4.74 12.83
CA PHE A 116 -11.16 -4.40 11.42
C PHE A 116 -12.05 -3.20 11.08
N ILE A 117 -11.69 -2.03 11.63
CA ILE A 117 -12.52 -0.82 11.58
C ILE A 117 -12.52 -0.20 10.18
N ARG A 118 -11.34 -0.09 9.56
CA ARG A 118 -11.19 0.40 8.19
C ARG A 118 -9.83 -0.06 7.66
N PRO A 119 -9.70 -1.37 7.37
CA PRO A 119 -8.42 -1.97 7.05
C PRO A 119 -7.90 -1.42 5.72
N ASN A 120 -6.62 -1.08 5.69
CA ASN A 120 -5.97 -0.53 4.49
C ASN A 120 -5.04 -1.57 3.88
N ASP A 121 -4.04 -2.00 4.65
CA ASP A 121 -3.07 -3.00 4.23
C ASP A 121 -2.83 -4.06 5.33
N LEU A 122 -2.23 -5.19 4.97
CA LEU A 122 -1.81 -6.23 5.89
C LEU A 122 -0.51 -6.90 5.48
N VAL A 123 0.18 -7.47 6.47
CA VAL A 123 1.34 -8.33 6.27
C VAL A 123 1.12 -9.67 6.97
N ALA A 124 1.22 -10.75 6.21
CA ALA A 124 1.16 -12.10 6.75
C ALA A 124 2.35 -12.30 7.68
N VAL A 125 2.13 -12.92 8.84
CA VAL A 125 3.17 -13.29 9.82
C VAL A 125 3.43 -14.80 9.75
N SER A 126 2.36 -15.59 9.68
CA SER A 126 2.38 -17.06 9.54
C SER A 126 1.21 -17.53 8.66
N GLU A 127 1.01 -18.85 8.54
CA GLU A 127 -0.11 -19.44 7.78
C GLU A 127 -1.51 -19.04 8.29
N ASP A 128 -1.60 -18.54 9.52
CA ASP A 128 -2.85 -18.19 10.18
C ASP A 128 -2.85 -16.80 10.82
N ALA A 129 -1.70 -16.13 10.91
CA ALA A 129 -1.55 -14.85 11.60
C ALA A 129 -1.10 -13.74 10.64
N PHE A 130 -1.58 -12.53 10.88
CA PHE A 130 -1.21 -11.34 10.12
C PHE A 130 -1.28 -10.09 11.00
N ILE A 131 -0.63 -9.02 10.53
CA ILE A 131 -0.76 -7.68 11.09
C ILE A 131 -1.50 -6.83 10.06
N LEU A 132 -2.40 -5.99 10.52
CA LEU A 132 -3.29 -5.20 9.69
C LEU A 132 -3.25 -3.73 10.15
N SER A 133 -3.22 -2.81 9.21
CA SER A 133 -3.39 -1.38 9.45
C SER A 133 -4.85 -0.98 9.24
N ASN A 134 -5.40 -0.17 10.15
CA ASN A 134 -6.64 0.57 9.90
C ASN A 134 -6.27 2.05 9.68
N ASP A 135 -6.56 2.59 8.51
CA ASP A 135 -6.16 3.96 8.13
C ASP A 135 -6.99 5.06 8.82
N GLY A 136 -8.02 4.68 9.57
CA GLY A 136 -8.83 5.55 10.41
C GLY A 136 -10.08 4.85 10.92
N SER A 137 -11.05 5.66 11.36
CA SER A 137 -12.26 5.14 12.02
C SER A 137 -13.54 5.45 11.27
N SER A 138 -13.53 6.52 10.46
CA SER A 138 -14.75 6.99 9.82
C SER A 138 -15.23 6.06 8.72
N GLN A 139 -16.53 5.80 8.72
CA GLN A 139 -17.20 4.97 7.70
C GLN A 139 -17.81 5.82 6.56
N SER A 140 -17.46 7.10 6.45
CA SER A 140 -17.96 7.99 5.40
C SER A 140 -16.82 8.72 4.69
N SER A 141 -16.96 8.94 3.38
CA SER A 141 -15.92 9.61 2.59
C SER A 141 -15.61 11.02 3.07
N LEU A 142 -16.62 11.80 3.50
CA LEU A 142 -16.43 13.17 3.99
C LEU A 142 -15.62 13.20 5.28
N PHE A 143 -16.01 12.40 6.27
CA PHE A 143 -15.29 12.36 7.55
C PHE A 143 -13.93 11.65 7.43
N ASN A 144 -13.77 10.68 6.53
CA ASN A 144 -12.44 10.14 6.17
C ASN A 144 -11.51 11.25 5.67
N MET A 145 -11.98 12.07 4.71
CA MET A 145 -11.21 13.22 4.24
C MET A 145 -10.86 14.19 5.38
N LEU A 146 -11.78 14.44 6.32
CA LEU A 146 -11.50 15.27 7.48
C LEU A 146 -10.47 14.66 8.44
N GLU A 147 -10.49 13.34 8.67
CA GLU A 147 -9.46 12.63 9.44
C GLU A 147 -8.07 12.83 8.80
N ILE A 148 -7.97 12.61 7.48
CA ILE A 148 -6.73 12.77 6.70
C ILE A 148 -6.22 14.22 6.75
N LEU A 149 -7.10 15.20 6.53
CA LEU A 149 -6.73 16.63 6.51
C LEU A 149 -6.36 17.18 7.89
N SER A 150 -6.94 16.63 8.95
CA SER A 150 -6.68 17.07 10.33
C SER A 150 -5.51 16.33 10.99
N MET A 151 -5.00 15.27 10.36
CA MET A 151 -4.00 14.35 10.94
C MET A 151 -4.47 13.78 12.28
N TYR A 152 -5.78 13.59 12.44
CA TYR A 152 -6.36 13.06 13.67
C TYR A 152 -5.99 11.58 13.82
N PRO A 153 -5.46 11.13 14.97
CA PRO A 153 -4.92 9.78 15.13
C PRO A 153 -6.00 8.73 15.40
N SER A 154 -6.98 8.60 14.50
CA SER A 154 -8.07 7.62 14.59
C SER A 154 -7.75 6.26 13.97
N GLY A 155 -6.59 6.10 13.36
CA GLY A 155 -6.12 4.83 12.83
C GLY A 155 -5.58 3.90 13.91
N SER A 156 -5.27 2.67 13.53
CA SER A 156 -4.77 1.64 14.47
C SER A 156 -3.99 0.53 13.75
N ILE A 157 -3.25 -0.27 14.51
CA ILE A 157 -2.54 -1.47 14.05
C ILE A 157 -3.02 -2.66 14.88
N VAL A 158 -3.40 -3.73 14.19
CA VAL A 158 -4.03 -4.92 14.76
C VAL A 158 -3.19 -6.16 14.44
N PHE A 159 -2.98 -7.03 15.41
CA PHE A 159 -2.40 -8.36 15.20
C PHE A 159 -3.49 -9.42 15.36
N TYR A 160 -3.75 -10.17 14.29
CA TYR A 160 -4.58 -11.37 14.34
C TYR A 160 -3.68 -12.59 14.56
N ASP A 161 -3.89 -13.31 15.66
CA ASP A 161 -3.01 -14.41 16.08
C ASP A 161 -3.38 -15.79 15.52
N GLY A 162 -4.35 -15.84 14.59
CA GLY A 162 -4.95 -17.09 14.10
C GLY A 162 -6.26 -17.47 14.80
N LYS A 163 -6.62 -16.76 15.88
CA LYS A 163 -7.85 -17.00 16.64
C LYS A 163 -8.59 -15.71 16.92
N VAL A 164 -7.90 -14.70 17.46
CA VAL A 164 -8.49 -13.43 17.88
C VAL A 164 -7.58 -12.25 17.51
N SER A 165 -8.20 -11.08 17.36
CA SER A 165 -7.46 -9.85 17.06
C SER A 165 -7.10 -9.07 18.32
N HIS A 166 -5.85 -8.60 18.38
CA HIS A 166 -5.28 -7.80 19.46
C HIS A 166 -4.87 -6.42 18.93
N TRP A 167 -5.07 -5.38 19.73
CA TRP A 167 -4.49 -4.07 19.44
C TRP A 167 -2.98 -4.11 19.67
N LEU A 168 -2.18 -3.87 18.62
CA LEU A 168 -0.77 -3.52 18.80
C LEU A 168 -0.62 -2.02 19.07
N GLN A 169 -1.42 -1.20 18.37
CA GLN A 169 -1.53 0.23 18.61
C GLN A 169 -2.96 0.68 18.31
N SER A 170 -3.66 1.22 19.30
CA SER A 170 -5.06 1.62 19.17
C SER A 170 -5.28 3.06 18.69
N SER A 171 -4.20 3.82 18.50
CA SER A 171 -4.25 5.20 17.99
C SER A 171 -2.99 5.50 17.18
N ALA A 172 -3.18 5.78 15.89
CA ALA A 172 -2.14 6.11 14.93
C ALA A 172 -2.68 7.12 13.91
N VAL A 173 -1.82 8.01 13.40
CA VAL A 173 -2.18 8.94 12.33
C VAL A 173 -2.14 8.20 11.00
N SER A 174 -3.31 7.87 10.45
CA SER A 174 -3.51 7.29 9.11
C SER A 174 -2.46 6.26 8.66
N PRO A 175 -2.26 5.15 9.40
CA PRO A 175 -1.39 4.07 8.95
C PRO A 175 -1.97 3.43 7.68
N ASN A 176 -1.13 3.17 6.69
CA ASN A 176 -1.53 2.70 5.37
C ASN A 176 -0.74 1.40 5.10
N GLY A 177 0.21 1.40 4.18
CA GLY A 177 1.11 0.29 3.89
C GLY A 177 1.81 -0.26 5.12
N ILE A 178 1.87 -1.59 5.22
CA ILE A 178 2.48 -2.29 6.35
C ILE A 178 3.32 -3.46 5.85
N ALA A 179 4.58 -3.51 6.30
CA ALA A 179 5.50 -4.56 5.88
C ALA A 179 6.39 -5.03 7.02
N LEU A 180 6.85 -6.27 6.91
CA LEU A 180 7.90 -6.81 7.75
C LEU A 180 9.21 -6.80 7.00
N ASP A 181 10.30 -6.53 7.72
CA ASP A 181 11.64 -6.65 7.16
C ASP A 181 12.00 -8.10 6.76
N GLN A 182 13.18 -8.29 6.19
CA GLN A 182 13.61 -9.61 5.71
C GLN A 182 13.70 -10.66 6.81
N GLU A 183 14.09 -10.25 8.02
CA GLU A 183 14.13 -11.13 9.20
C GLU A 183 12.74 -11.42 9.78
N ARG A 184 11.71 -10.74 9.26
CA ARG A 184 10.31 -10.83 9.65
C ARG A 184 10.09 -10.52 11.14
N LEU A 185 10.91 -9.61 11.66
CA LEU A 185 10.90 -9.20 13.07
C LEU A 185 10.50 -7.73 13.21
N HIS A 186 11.02 -6.90 12.32
CA HIS A 186 10.87 -5.46 12.40
C HIS A 186 9.68 -5.02 11.54
N LEU A 187 8.83 -4.14 12.08
CA LEU A 187 7.64 -3.64 11.39
C LEU A 187 7.93 -2.27 10.79
N ILE A 188 7.54 -2.08 9.54
CA ILE A 188 7.63 -0.81 8.80
C ILE A 188 6.20 -0.43 8.44
N VAL A 189 5.82 0.81 8.76
CA VAL A 189 4.47 1.33 8.53
C VAL A 189 4.56 2.66 7.83
N SER A 190 3.87 2.83 6.70
CA SER A 190 3.69 4.14 6.09
C SER A 190 2.51 4.85 6.74
N HIS A 191 2.63 6.17 6.86
CA HIS A 191 1.59 7.03 7.39
C HIS A 191 1.25 8.11 6.38
N ILE A 192 -0.03 8.22 5.99
CA ILE A 192 -0.47 9.25 5.04
C ILE A 192 -0.18 10.64 5.64
N ASN A 193 0.43 11.53 4.84
CA ASN A 193 0.86 12.88 5.23
C ASN A 193 1.90 12.93 6.36
N SER A 194 2.60 11.83 6.60
CA SER A 194 3.60 11.74 7.65
C SER A 194 4.82 10.93 7.17
N GLU A 195 5.55 10.37 8.12
CA GLU A 195 6.83 9.70 7.94
C GLU A 195 6.60 8.18 7.81
N ILE A 196 7.58 7.44 7.28
CA ILE A 196 7.57 5.98 7.48
C ILE A 196 8.05 5.71 8.90
N GLY A 197 7.25 5.00 9.69
CA GLY A 197 7.60 4.57 11.04
C GLY A 197 8.30 3.21 11.01
N TYR A 198 9.42 3.10 11.73
CA TYR A 198 10.15 1.85 11.90
C TYR A 198 10.10 1.38 13.36
N PHE A 199 9.72 0.12 13.55
CA PHE A 199 9.53 -0.50 14.86
C PHE A 199 10.38 -1.76 15.00
N GLN A 200 11.07 -1.89 16.14
CA GLN A 200 12.06 -2.93 16.35
C GLN A 200 11.47 -4.35 16.42
N ASP A 201 10.27 -4.48 16.97
CA ASP A 201 9.60 -5.77 17.11
C ASP A 201 8.12 -5.56 16.88
N TYR A 202 7.58 -6.24 15.87
CA TYR A 202 6.17 -6.15 15.50
C TYR A 202 5.21 -6.50 16.66
N ARG A 203 5.66 -7.25 17.67
CA ARG A 203 4.85 -7.64 18.83
C ARG A 203 4.74 -6.53 19.88
N SER A 204 5.77 -5.70 20.01
CA SER A 204 5.83 -4.64 21.04
C SER A 204 5.66 -3.24 20.47
N LEU A 205 5.86 -3.07 19.15
CA LEU A 205 5.92 -1.79 18.46
C LEU A 205 6.87 -0.80 19.15
N SER A 206 8.04 -1.30 19.56
CA SER A 206 9.11 -0.45 20.09
C SER A 206 9.65 0.47 18.97
N HIS A 207 9.24 1.73 18.95
CA HIS A 207 9.64 2.72 17.94
C HIS A 207 11.16 2.94 17.92
N VAL A 208 11.70 3.10 16.71
CA VAL A 208 13.14 3.30 16.49
C VAL A 208 13.43 4.58 15.72
N ALA A 209 12.70 4.82 14.63
CA ALA A 209 12.94 5.97 13.75
C ALA A 209 11.70 6.32 12.93
N ASP A 210 11.61 7.60 12.57
CA ASP A 210 10.69 8.11 11.57
C ASP A 210 11.48 8.65 10.38
N ILE A 211 11.07 8.28 9.16
CA ILE A 211 11.73 8.65 7.91
C ILE A 211 10.94 9.77 7.22
N PRO A 212 11.45 11.01 7.19
CA PRO A 212 10.79 12.12 6.50
C PRO A 212 11.00 12.00 4.99
N LEU A 213 9.92 11.71 4.25
CA LEU A 213 9.96 11.58 2.79
C LEU A 213 9.61 12.88 2.06
N LEU A 214 9.03 13.86 2.76
CA LEU A 214 8.43 15.07 2.15
C LEU A 214 7.39 14.73 1.05
N THR A 215 6.80 13.55 1.21
CA THR A 215 5.80 12.93 0.35
C THR A 215 4.93 11.99 1.20
N SER A 216 3.73 11.64 0.75
CA SER A 216 2.82 10.75 1.47
C SER A 216 3.01 9.34 0.93
N ALA A 217 3.77 8.51 1.65
CA ALA A 217 3.91 7.10 1.30
C ALA A 217 2.56 6.38 1.37
N ASP A 218 2.35 5.49 0.41
CA ASP A 218 1.20 4.58 0.32
C ASP A 218 1.70 3.16 0.68
N ASN A 219 1.46 2.14 -0.14
CA ASN A 219 1.90 0.77 0.17
C ASN A 219 3.42 0.59 0.15
N LEU A 220 3.88 -0.47 0.81
CA LEU A 220 5.28 -0.80 1.05
C LEU A 220 5.63 -2.16 0.45
N TYR A 221 6.77 -2.26 -0.23
CA TYR A 221 7.34 -3.53 -0.66
C TYR A 221 8.80 -3.63 -0.17
N ILE A 222 9.18 -4.80 0.35
CA ILE A 222 10.53 -5.06 0.86
C ILE A 222 11.22 -6.01 -0.12
N ASP A 223 12.30 -5.54 -0.74
CA ASP A 223 13.04 -6.35 -1.72
C ASP A 223 14.03 -7.34 -1.07
N LYS A 224 14.61 -8.22 -1.89
CA LYS A 224 15.66 -9.18 -1.48
C LYS A 224 16.96 -8.56 -0.96
N SER A 225 17.17 -7.25 -1.12
CA SER A 225 18.29 -6.53 -0.48
C SER A 225 17.91 -5.90 0.87
N GLY A 226 16.63 -5.91 1.23
CA GLY A 226 16.07 -5.25 2.40
C GLY A 226 15.77 -3.78 2.18
N ALA A 227 15.81 -3.31 0.92
CA ALA A 227 15.38 -1.96 0.60
C ALA A 227 13.86 -1.88 0.59
N VAL A 228 13.35 -0.76 1.10
CA VAL A 228 11.92 -0.45 1.12
C VAL A 228 11.57 0.32 -0.14
N TRP A 229 10.66 -0.23 -0.92
CA TRP A 229 10.05 0.42 -2.06
C TRP A 229 8.69 0.92 -1.63
N THR A 230 8.41 2.17 -1.92
CA THR A 230 7.11 2.76 -1.69
C THR A 230 6.80 3.71 -2.82
N VAL A 231 5.57 4.18 -2.84
CA VAL A 231 5.15 5.18 -3.80
C VAL A 231 4.45 6.33 -3.10
N SER A 232 4.34 7.42 -3.83
CA SER A 232 3.46 8.51 -3.45
C SER A 232 2.57 8.87 -4.61
N GLY A 233 1.29 8.52 -4.48
CA GLY A 233 0.24 8.89 -5.42
C GLY A 233 -0.64 10.04 -4.95
N ALA A 234 -0.60 10.35 -3.66
CA ALA A 234 -1.29 11.49 -3.05
C ALA A 234 -0.41 12.75 -3.09
N HIS A 235 0.87 12.60 -2.80
CA HIS A 235 1.87 13.66 -2.81
C HIS A 235 2.83 13.32 -3.97
N PRO A 236 3.42 14.28 -4.71
CA PRO A 236 3.79 15.63 -4.34
C PRO A 236 2.76 16.74 -4.60
N VAL A 237 1.55 16.48 -5.11
CA VAL A 237 0.55 17.55 -5.34
C VAL A 237 -0.84 17.09 -4.89
N SER A 238 -1.07 17.13 -3.57
CA SER A 238 -2.28 16.55 -2.93
C SER A 238 -3.59 17.08 -3.46
N LYS A 239 -3.66 18.34 -3.91
CA LYS A 239 -4.88 18.88 -4.54
C LYS A 239 -5.28 18.10 -5.82
N ASP A 240 -4.30 17.67 -6.61
CA ASP A 240 -4.53 17.03 -7.90
C ASP A 240 -4.87 15.55 -7.69
N ALA A 241 -4.19 14.90 -6.73
CA ALA A 241 -4.52 13.56 -6.28
C ALA A 241 -5.92 13.48 -5.63
N ILE A 242 -6.28 14.41 -4.73
CA ILE A 242 -7.63 14.46 -4.14
C ILE A 242 -8.70 14.62 -5.23
N LYS A 243 -8.45 15.49 -6.21
CA LYS A 243 -9.39 15.68 -7.33
C LYS A 243 -9.51 14.41 -8.18
N HIS A 244 -8.39 13.74 -8.46
CA HIS A 244 -8.34 12.50 -9.22
C HIS A 244 -9.07 11.36 -8.50
N LEU A 245 -8.73 11.11 -7.24
CA LEU A 245 -9.35 10.08 -6.41
C LEU A 245 -10.84 10.35 -6.17
N GLY A 246 -11.26 11.62 -6.14
CA GLY A 246 -12.68 11.98 -6.09
C GLY A 246 -13.49 11.55 -7.31
N ASN A 247 -12.86 11.33 -8.48
CA ASN A 247 -13.50 10.79 -9.66
C ASN A 247 -12.49 10.07 -10.58
N CYS A 248 -12.23 8.80 -10.26
CA CYS A 248 -11.30 7.97 -11.01
C CYS A 248 -11.70 7.77 -12.49
N GLU A 249 -12.96 7.96 -12.88
CA GLU A 249 -13.40 7.81 -14.27
C GLU A 249 -13.07 9.01 -15.15
N ASP A 250 -12.79 10.18 -14.57
CA ASP A 250 -12.45 11.36 -15.36
C ASP A 250 -11.02 11.25 -15.90
N LEU A 251 -10.89 10.77 -17.13
CA LEU A 251 -9.61 10.59 -17.81
C LEU A 251 -8.83 11.90 -18.07
N LYS A 252 -9.42 13.07 -17.78
CA LYS A 252 -8.78 14.39 -17.90
C LYS A 252 -8.19 14.90 -16.59
N VAL A 253 -8.43 14.19 -15.48
CA VAL A 253 -7.90 14.54 -14.16
C VAL A 253 -6.84 13.53 -13.78
N TYR A 254 -5.64 14.04 -13.50
CA TYR A 254 -4.48 13.23 -13.14
C TYR A 254 -4.00 13.62 -11.73
N GLY A 255 -3.54 12.63 -10.99
CA GLY A 255 -2.74 12.78 -9.78
C GLY A 255 -1.31 12.35 -10.09
N PRO A 256 -0.28 13.10 -9.65
CA PRO A 256 1.09 12.68 -9.90
C PRO A 256 1.43 11.36 -9.22
N SER A 257 2.49 10.72 -9.70
CA SER A 257 3.00 9.46 -9.17
C SER A 257 4.50 9.55 -8.96
N GLN A 258 4.98 8.92 -7.90
CA GLN A 258 6.39 8.90 -7.50
C GLN A 258 6.71 7.52 -6.94
N VAL A 259 7.88 6.96 -7.28
CA VAL A 259 8.43 5.76 -6.64
C VAL A 259 9.66 6.19 -5.85
N LEU A 260 9.74 5.75 -4.59
CA LEU A 260 10.89 5.95 -3.73
C LEU A 260 11.46 4.60 -3.34
N ARG A 261 12.79 4.51 -3.32
CA ARG A 261 13.53 3.37 -2.79
C ARG A 261 14.39 3.84 -1.63
N ILE A 262 14.27 3.15 -0.50
CA ILE A 262 14.90 3.51 0.76
C ILE A 262 15.81 2.38 1.20
N VAL A 263 17.10 2.66 1.34
CA VAL A 263 18.10 1.70 1.81
C VAL A 263 18.54 2.10 3.21
N PHE A 264 18.32 1.21 4.17
CA PHE A 264 18.69 1.44 5.56
C PHE A 264 20.13 1.02 5.85
N SER A 265 20.80 1.79 6.69
CA SER A 265 22.03 1.35 7.34
C SER A 265 21.72 0.30 8.41
N LYS A 266 22.75 -0.44 8.83
CA LYS A 266 22.60 -1.44 9.89
C LYS A 266 21.99 -0.81 11.15
N GLY A 267 20.88 -1.39 11.62
CA GLY A 267 20.17 -0.91 12.80
C GLY A 267 19.17 0.22 12.53
N TYR A 268 18.90 0.56 11.26
CA TYR A 268 17.78 1.42 10.83
C TYR A 268 17.79 2.84 11.41
N ARG A 269 18.98 3.39 11.67
CA ARG A 269 19.16 4.75 12.23
C ARG A 269 19.54 5.80 11.19
N SER A 270 19.92 5.37 9.99
CA SER A 270 20.14 6.25 8.84
C SER A 270 19.73 5.53 7.57
N TRP A 271 19.44 6.31 6.53
CA TRP A 271 18.90 5.80 5.27
C TRP A 271 19.40 6.65 4.10
N GLU A 272 19.41 6.02 2.93
CA GLU A 272 19.56 6.66 1.63
C GLU A 272 18.24 6.52 0.86
N ILE A 273 17.81 7.59 0.19
CA ILE A 273 16.58 7.61 -0.61
C ILE A 273 16.96 7.92 -2.05
N SER A 274 16.54 7.06 -2.98
CA SER A 274 16.53 7.34 -4.41
C SER A 274 15.09 7.47 -4.91
N GLU A 275 14.94 8.19 -6.02
CA GLU A 275 13.67 8.38 -6.74
C GLU A 275 13.83 7.78 -8.15
N PRO A 276 13.49 6.49 -8.35
CA PRO A 276 13.68 5.86 -9.66
C PRO A 276 12.65 6.33 -10.70
N PHE A 277 11.49 6.81 -10.26
CA PHE A 277 10.37 7.18 -11.13
C PHE A 277 9.60 8.37 -10.56
N ALA A 278 9.27 9.32 -11.44
CA ALA A 278 8.20 10.28 -11.21
C ALA A 278 7.46 10.57 -12.52
N ASP A 279 6.15 10.76 -12.43
CA ASP A 279 5.29 11.09 -13.57
C ASP A 279 4.20 12.05 -13.11
N ASP A 280 3.84 12.99 -13.98
CA ASP A 280 2.78 13.98 -13.72
C ASP A 280 1.36 13.40 -13.78
N GLY A 281 1.23 12.07 -13.87
CA GLY A 281 -0.04 11.36 -13.80
C GLY A 281 -0.56 10.87 -15.15
N ARG A 282 0.09 11.28 -16.26
CA ARG A 282 -0.36 10.93 -17.62
C ARG A 282 -0.04 9.49 -18.01
N LEU A 283 1.05 8.92 -17.50
CA LEU A 283 1.35 7.50 -17.68
C LEU A 283 0.72 6.65 -16.59
N ILE A 284 0.80 7.09 -15.34
CA ILE A 284 0.16 6.45 -14.20
C ILE A 284 -0.24 7.50 -13.19
N SER A 285 -1.51 7.47 -12.78
CA SER A 285 -2.10 8.48 -11.94
C SER A 285 -2.28 7.95 -10.53
N SER A 286 -1.79 8.70 -9.54
CA SER A 286 -1.85 8.35 -8.12
C SER A 286 -1.41 6.91 -7.82
N SER A 287 -0.12 6.64 -8.06
CA SER A 287 0.49 5.34 -7.77
C SER A 287 0.32 4.92 -6.30
N SER A 288 0.03 3.65 -6.05
CA SER A 288 -0.23 3.08 -4.71
C SER A 288 0.75 2.00 -4.25
N ILE A 289 1.44 1.31 -5.17
CA ILE A 289 2.49 0.33 -4.85
C ILE A 289 3.58 0.30 -5.92
N ALA A 290 4.81 -0.08 -5.56
CA ALA A 290 5.90 -0.35 -6.49
C ALA A 290 6.63 -1.64 -6.13
N VAL A 291 6.75 -2.57 -7.08
CA VAL A 291 7.34 -3.88 -6.88
C VAL A 291 8.42 -4.15 -7.92
N PRO A 292 9.72 -4.11 -7.55
CA PRO A 292 10.80 -4.54 -8.43
C PRO A 292 10.87 -6.07 -8.50
N TYR A 293 11.21 -6.60 -9.67
CA TYR A 293 11.58 -7.99 -9.85
C TYR A 293 12.59 -8.13 -10.98
N ASN A 294 13.79 -8.61 -10.66
CA ASN A 294 14.91 -8.63 -11.60
C ASN A 294 15.17 -7.23 -12.22
N ASN A 295 15.09 -7.11 -13.55
CA ASN A 295 15.24 -5.86 -14.29
C ASN A 295 13.91 -5.21 -14.63
N GLN A 296 12.86 -5.49 -13.85
CA GLN A 296 11.51 -4.98 -14.08
C GLN A 296 10.99 -4.28 -12.82
N LEU A 297 10.11 -3.31 -13.02
CA LEU A 297 9.39 -2.59 -11.96
C LEU A 297 7.91 -2.52 -12.34
N LEU A 298 7.06 -3.07 -11.48
CA LEU A 298 5.61 -2.86 -11.54
C LEU A 298 5.25 -1.65 -10.68
N ILE A 299 4.42 -0.77 -11.20
CA ILE A 299 3.89 0.39 -10.47
C ILE A 299 2.37 0.33 -10.56
N GLY A 300 1.73 0.09 -9.41
CA GLY A 300 0.29 0.02 -9.27
C GLY A 300 -0.33 1.39 -8.98
N SER A 301 -1.65 1.49 -9.10
CA SER A 301 -2.42 2.70 -8.79
C SER A 301 -3.74 2.37 -8.11
N VAL A 302 -4.26 3.29 -7.29
CA VAL A 302 -5.50 3.06 -6.52
C VAL A 302 -6.67 2.66 -7.41
N CYS A 303 -6.86 3.33 -8.55
CA CYS A 303 -8.06 3.16 -9.37
C CYS A 303 -7.84 3.29 -10.88
N ARG A 304 -6.58 3.22 -11.34
CA ARG A 304 -6.20 3.33 -12.75
C ARG A 304 -5.38 2.12 -13.20
N GLN A 305 -4.59 2.31 -14.25
CA GLN A 305 -3.78 1.26 -14.83
C GLN A 305 -2.61 0.80 -13.96
N LEU A 306 -2.13 -0.40 -14.26
CA LEU A 306 -0.84 -0.94 -13.85
C LEU A 306 0.21 -0.58 -14.91
N VAL A 307 1.40 -0.15 -14.47
CA VAL A 307 2.53 0.15 -15.34
C VAL A 307 3.68 -0.83 -15.10
N HIS A 308 4.32 -1.24 -16.19
CA HIS A 308 5.53 -2.04 -16.20
C HIS A 308 6.69 -1.24 -16.81
N CYS A 309 7.78 -1.11 -16.07
CA CYS A 309 9.00 -0.44 -16.49
C CYS A 309 10.19 -1.40 -16.48
N ASP A 310 11.14 -1.20 -17.40
CA ASP A 310 12.46 -1.82 -17.30
C ASP A 310 13.34 -0.99 -16.33
N ILE A 311 14.14 -1.67 -15.51
CA ILE A 311 15.07 -1.05 -14.55
C ILE A 311 16.48 -1.61 -14.67
N ARG A 312 17.47 -0.76 -14.36
CA ARG A 312 18.89 -1.12 -14.28
C ARG A 312 19.49 -0.61 -12.96
N PRO A 313 20.61 -1.20 -12.48
CA PRO A 313 21.25 -0.77 -11.24
C PRO A 313 21.59 0.73 -11.19
N GLU A 314 21.89 1.37 -12.32
CA GLU A 314 22.24 2.80 -12.36
C GLU A 314 21.02 3.73 -12.31
N THR A 315 19.81 3.18 -12.32
CA THR A 315 18.55 3.91 -12.42
C THR A 315 17.65 3.72 -11.21
N ILE A 316 18.14 3.00 -10.19
CA ILE A 316 17.42 2.67 -8.95
C ILE A 316 18.25 3.01 -7.71
#